data_AF-A0A850BPQ5-F1
#
_entry.id   AF-A0A850BPQ5-F1
#
_cell.length_a   1.000
_cell.length_b   1.000
_cell.length_c   1.000
_cell.angle_alpha   90.00
_cell.angle_beta   90.00
_cell.angle_gamma   90.00
#
_symmetry.space_group_name_H-M   'P 1'
#
loop_
_entity.id
_entity.type
_entity.pdbx_description
1 polymer ?
#
loop_
_entity_poly.entity_id
_entity_poly.type
_entity_poly.pdbx_seq_one_letter_code
_entity_poly.pdbx_strand_id
1 'polypeptide(L)'
;MSARFPRALLIAAIALVGVACDDEVPPSGEVLDGGSIDGAAPASSAGLSPTVMPALVGPMTPLSPPNPLGLPPRRIKLDPGRRVFTVSSEMLARAKLGTTLVFYAATVVGFEGEDLIIEGKGGPSYKVHPGYVIPVPDAPKIRVGQAVLTEYAGAMRHAAVLKIAKGRVHVRYTDMDPRTPEGQLKEKETRFVPQSDGFAPGNFAAAREGEEHRHVLLISPAVEGEKKRWFALGYGSAAKLVDEASLSPIPVRFSPKPGETVWAEWVGSMRKATVQSVDDPGFFTVKFERAGRPATVGWGLIMPPPEE
;
A
#
# COMPACT_ATOMS: atom_id res chain seq x y z
N MET A 1 45.12 -25.87 32.52
CA MET A 1 44.18 -25.02 33.27
C MET A 1 43.09 -24.58 32.31
N SER A 2 41.88 -25.09 32.52
CA SER A 2 40.72 -24.98 31.64
C SER A 2 39.81 -23.88 32.18
N ALA A 3 39.50 -22.85 31.38
CA ALA A 3 38.56 -21.79 31.75
C ALA A 3 37.30 -21.91 30.88
N ARG A 4 36.21 -22.35 31.51
CA ARG A 4 34.87 -22.46 30.94
C ARG A 4 34.20 -21.08 30.94
N PHE A 5 33.68 -20.65 29.79
CA PHE A 5 32.74 -19.53 29.70
C PHE A 5 31.29 -20.05 29.82
N PRO A 6 30.40 -19.37 30.58
CA PRO A 6 29.00 -19.77 30.66
C PRO A 6 28.21 -19.27 29.44
N ARG A 7 27.46 -20.17 28.82
CA ARG A 7 26.43 -19.84 27.83
C ARG A 7 25.20 -19.30 28.56
N ALA A 8 24.90 -18.01 28.37
CA ALA A 8 23.62 -17.45 28.74
C ALA A 8 22.57 -17.82 27.69
N LEU A 9 21.53 -18.51 28.16
CA LEU A 9 20.36 -18.94 27.42
C LEU A 9 19.37 -17.76 27.34
N LEU A 10 19.16 -17.19 26.15
CA LEU A 10 18.10 -16.20 25.93
C LEU A 10 16.90 -16.90 25.29
N ILE A 11 15.86 -17.14 26.10
CA ILE A 11 14.56 -17.62 25.65
C ILE A 11 13.75 -16.39 25.22
N ALA A 12 13.50 -16.24 23.93
CA ALA A 12 12.52 -15.27 23.41
C ALA A 12 11.20 -16.01 23.14
N ALA A 13 10.17 -15.67 23.91
CA ALA A 13 8.81 -16.15 23.72
C ALA A 13 8.17 -15.47 22.50
N ILE A 14 7.74 -16.26 21.53
CA ILE A 14 6.91 -15.83 20.40
C ILE A 14 5.47 -16.19 20.76
N ALA A 15 4.64 -15.18 21.04
CA ALA A 15 3.20 -15.35 21.17
C ALA A 15 2.56 -15.25 19.77
N LEU A 16 2.17 -16.39 19.22
CA LEU A 16 1.28 -16.51 18.07
C LEU A 16 -0.15 -16.67 18.61
N VAL A 17 -1.00 -15.67 18.41
CA VAL A 17 -2.45 -15.81 18.59
C VAL A 17 -3.04 -16.16 17.23
N GLY A 18 -3.29 -17.45 17.03
CA GLY A 18 -4.16 -17.94 15.96
C GLY A 18 -5.58 -18.05 16.50
N VAL A 19 -6.53 -17.38 15.85
CA VAL A 19 -7.96 -17.65 16.04
C VAL A 19 -8.42 -18.41 14.82
N ALA A 20 -8.69 -19.70 15.03
CA ALA A 20 -9.41 -20.58 14.13
C ALA A 20 -10.84 -20.73 14.68
N CYS A 21 -11.84 -20.44 13.87
CA CYS A 21 -13.22 -20.94 13.97
C CYS A 21 -13.70 -21.04 12.52
N ASP A 22 -13.59 -22.22 11.91
CA ASP A 22 -14.61 -23.29 11.84
C ASP A 22 -15.84 -22.93 10.99
N ASP A 23 -15.97 -23.72 9.93
CA ASP A 23 -17.06 -23.77 8.95
C ASP A 23 -18.35 -24.29 9.59
N GLU A 24 -19.48 -23.64 9.29
CA GLU A 24 -20.78 -24.30 9.39
C GLU A 24 -21.69 -23.84 8.24
N VAL A 25 -21.93 -24.76 7.31
CA VAL A 25 -22.87 -24.63 6.18
C VAL A 25 -24.21 -25.23 6.62
N PRO A 26 -25.32 -24.47 6.61
CA PRO A 26 -26.64 -25.06 6.79
C PRO A 26 -27.24 -25.57 5.45
N PRO A 27 -28.10 -26.60 5.50
CA PRO A 27 -28.55 -27.38 4.35
C PRO A 27 -29.66 -26.72 3.53
N SER A 28 -29.69 -27.13 2.26
CA SER A 28 -30.65 -26.81 1.22
C SER A 28 -32.08 -27.22 1.60
N GLY A 29 -33.00 -26.24 1.57
CA GLY A 29 -34.44 -26.43 1.74
C GLY A 29 -35.19 -26.49 0.41
N GLU A 30 -36.29 -27.23 0.44
CA GLU A 30 -37.11 -27.78 -0.64
C GLU A 30 -37.76 -26.83 -1.66
N VAL A 31 -38.05 -27.49 -2.78
CA VAL A 31 -38.95 -27.21 -3.90
C VAL A 31 -40.33 -26.71 -3.46
N LEU A 32 -40.84 -25.66 -4.12
CA LEU A 32 -42.26 -25.54 -4.44
C LEU A 32 -42.46 -25.07 -5.88
N ASP A 33 -43.31 -25.83 -6.55
CA ASP A 33 -43.83 -25.69 -7.89
C ASP A 33 -45.05 -24.74 -7.90
N GLY A 34 -45.32 -24.08 -9.03
CA GLY A 34 -46.62 -23.44 -9.26
C GLY A 34 -46.60 -22.11 -10.03
N GLY A 35 -47.15 -22.14 -11.25
CA GLY A 35 -47.92 -21.01 -11.78
C GLY A 35 -47.50 -20.46 -13.15
N SER A 36 -48.06 -21.05 -14.22
CA SER A 36 -48.18 -20.39 -15.54
C SER A 36 -49.14 -19.22 -15.48
N ILE A 37 -48.77 -18.09 -16.08
CA ILE A 37 -49.74 -17.15 -16.69
C ILE A 37 -49.10 -16.46 -17.90
N ASP A 38 -49.73 -16.66 -19.06
CA ASP A 38 -49.51 -15.91 -20.30
C ASP A 38 -49.99 -14.46 -20.16
N GLY A 39 -49.37 -13.53 -20.90
CA GLY A 39 -50.07 -12.30 -21.30
C GLY A 39 -49.25 -11.04 -21.54
N ALA A 40 -49.00 -10.75 -22.82
CA ALA A 40 -49.00 -9.43 -23.46
C ALA A 40 -47.88 -8.39 -23.17
N ALA A 41 -47.17 -8.04 -24.24
CA ALA A 41 -46.65 -6.69 -24.51
C ALA A 41 -47.56 -6.02 -25.58
N PRO A 42 -47.44 -4.72 -25.94
CA PRO A 42 -46.53 -3.68 -25.46
C PRO A 42 -47.24 -2.33 -25.11
N ALA A 43 -46.54 -1.40 -24.45
CA ALA A 43 -46.81 0.03 -24.61
C ALA A 43 -45.57 0.88 -24.34
N SER A 44 -45.17 1.63 -25.36
CA SER A 44 -44.20 2.72 -25.33
C SER A 44 -44.57 3.76 -24.27
N SER A 45 -43.58 4.28 -23.55
CA SER A 45 -43.72 5.52 -22.79
C SER A 45 -42.45 6.35 -22.92
N ALA A 46 -42.69 7.63 -23.13
CA ALA A 46 -41.76 8.68 -23.50
C ALA A 46 -40.67 8.94 -22.45
N GLY A 47 -39.62 9.61 -22.92
CA GLY A 47 -38.41 9.87 -22.17
C GLY A 47 -38.62 10.78 -20.96
N LEU A 48 -37.79 10.51 -19.96
CA LEU A 48 -37.50 11.41 -18.85
C LEU A 48 -35.99 11.56 -18.80
N SER A 49 -35.53 12.79 -19.03
CA SER A 49 -34.15 13.21 -18.79
C SER A 49 -33.78 12.93 -17.33
N PRO A 50 -32.59 12.37 -17.04
CA PRO A 50 -32.16 12.20 -15.66
C PRO A 50 -31.86 13.56 -15.04
N THR A 51 -32.76 14.01 -14.14
CA THR A 51 -32.47 15.09 -13.20
C THR A 51 -31.35 14.63 -12.28
N VAL A 52 -30.16 15.24 -12.43
CA VAL A 52 -29.05 15.08 -11.50
C VAL A 52 -29.50 15.67 -10.16
N MET A 53 -29.85 14.81 -9.20
CA MET A 53 -30.08 15.26 -7.83
C MET A 53 -28.73 15.57 -7.16
N PRO A 54 -28.61 16.70 -6.43
CA PRO A 54 -27.45 16.92 -5.58
C PRO A 54 -27.47 15.87 -4.46
N ALA A 55 -26.37 15.13 -4.30
CA ALA A 55 -26.23 14.15 -3.24
C ALA A 55 -26.45 14.84 -1.88
N LEU A 56 -27.42 14.35 -1.10
CA LEU A 56 -27.62 14.76 0.28
C LEU A 56 -26.39 14.31 1.08
N VAL A 57 -25.50 15.26 1.37
CA VAL A 57 -24.41 15.05 2.33
C VAL A 57 -25.04 14.94 3.70
N GLY A 58 -25.01 13.74 4.29
CA GLY A 58 -25.49 13.51 5.67
C GLY A 58 -24.74 14.36 6.69
N PRO A 59 -25.27 14.50 7.92
CA PRO A 59 -24.68 15.35 8.95
C PRO A 59 -23.26 14.89 9.29
N MET A 60 -22.28 15.77 9.04
CA MET A 60 -20.87 15.53 9.36
C MET A 60 -20.67 15.62 10.89
N THR A 61 -20.25 14.54 11.52
CA THR A 61 -19.78 14.52 12.92
C THR A 61 -18.57 15.44 13.09
N PRO A 62 -18.28 16.02 14.28
CA PRO A 62 -17.26 17.04 14.47
C PRO A 62 -15.90 16.51 14.01
N LEU A 63 -15.46 17.02 12.86
CA LEU A 63 -14.39 16.48 12.05
C LEU A 63 -13.05 16.73 12.74
N SER A 64 -12.29 15.66 12.96
CA SER A 64 -10.86 15.80 13.17
C SER A 64 -10.24 16.63 12.05
N PRO A 65 -9.20 17.43 12.34
CA PRO A 65 -8.60 18.29 11.34
C PRO A 65 -8.15 17.45 10.14
N PRO A 66 -8.43 17.88 8.89
CA PRO A 66 -8.05 17.13 7.69
C PRO A 66 -6.53 17.05 7.47
N ASN A 67 -5.78 17.89 8.19
CA ASN A 67 -4.33 17.97 8.16
C ASN A 67 -3.70 17.96 9.57
N PRO A 68 -3.80 16.84 10.31
CA PRO A 68 -3.34 16.76 11.70
C PRO A 68 -1.82 16.87 11.85
N LEU A 69 -1.03 16.58 10.80
CA LEU A 69 0.43 16.72 10.82
C LEU A 69 0.91 18.11 10.36
N GLY A 70 -0.01 19.01 9.98
CA GLY A 70 0.35 20.32 9.46
C GLY A 70 1.20 20.26 8.19
N LEU A 71 0.92 19.29 7.30
CA LEU A 71 1.63 19.19 6.01
C LEU A 71 1.44 20.48 5.20
N PRO A 72 2.45 20.94 4.46
CA PRO A 72 2.33 22.15 3.65
C PRO A 72 1.24 22.00 2.57
N PRO A 73 0.58 23.10 2.18
CA PRO A 73 -0.49 23.08 1.18
C PRO A 73 -0.05 22.37 -0.10
N ARG A 74 -0.92 21.49 -0.59
CA ARG A 74 -0.64 20.68 -1.78
C ARG A 74 -1.88 20.63 -2.66
N ARG A 75 -1.71 20.94 -3.94
CA ARG A 75 -2.76 20.73 -4.94
C ARG A 75 -2.48 19.47 -5.73
N ILE A 76 -3.48 18.60 -5.82
CA ILE A 76 -3.45 17.44 -6.72
C ILE A 76 -4.60 17.58 -7.71
N LYS A 77 -4.34 17.26 -8.98
CA LYS A 77 -5.36 17.25 -10.03
C LYS A 77 -6.13 15.95 -9.92
N LEU A 78 -7.26 15.99 -9.22
CA LEU A 78 -8.22 14.89 -9.14
C LEU A 78 -9.61 15.44 -9.42
N ASP A 79 -10.46 14.59 -9.98
CA ASP A 79 -11.88 14.84 -10.17
C ASP A 79 -12.68 14.02 -9.14
N PRO A 80 -13.94 14.37 -8.83
CA PRO A 80 -14.83 13.47 -8.12
C PRO A 80 -15.00 12.14 -8.88
N GLY A 81 -15.18 11.04 -8.14
CA GLY A 81 -15.21 9.67 -8.65
C GLY A 81 -13.83 9.03 -8.82
N ARG A 82 -12.72 9.78 -8.65
CA ARG A 82 -11.38 9.23 -8.81
C ARG A 82 -10.98 8.33 -7.65
N ARG A 83 -10.32 7.22 -8.00
CA ARG A 83 -9.79 6.25 -7.04
C ARG A 83 -8.48 6.74 -6.44
N VAL A 84 -8.29 6.50 -5.14
CA VAL A 84 -7.07 6.86 -4.42
C VAL A 84 -6.70 5.80 -3.39
N PHE A 85 -5.47 5.87 -2.89
CA PHE A 85 -5.08 5.28 -1.60
C PHE A 85 -4.90 6.38 -0.55
N THR A 86 -5.50 6.22 0.64
CA THR A 86 -5.42 7.18 1.74
C THR A 86 -5.67 6.53 3.10
N VAL A 87 -5.44 7.24 4.19
CA VAL A 87 -5.67 6.77 5.56
C VAL A 87 -7.15 6.86 5.94
N SER A 88 -7.63 6.00 6.85
CA SER A 88 -9.01 6.10 7.37
C SER A 88 -9.20 7.37 8.22
N SER A 89 -10.46 7.79 8.37
CA SER A 89 -10.82 8.91 9.24
C SER A 89 -10.34 8.73 10.69
N GLU A 90 -10.45 7.51 11.23
CA GLU A 90 -9.99 7.17 12.59
C GLU A 90 -8.47 7.28 12.76
N MET A 91 -7.71 6.86 11.74
CA MET A 91 -6.25 6.99 11.74
C MET A 91 -5.86 8.47 11.62
N LEU A 92 -6.51 9.21 10.72
CA LEU A 92 -6.27 10.64 10.53
C LEU A 92 -6.56 11.41 11.82
N ALA A 93 -7.65 11.09 12.52
CA ALA A 93 -8.04 11.72 13.78
C ALA A 93 -6.97 11.64 14.88
N ARG A 94 -6.14 10.60 14.85
CA ARG A 94 -5.11 10.32 15.85
C ARG A 94 -3.69 10.55 15.32
N ALA A 95 -3.55 11.01 14.07
CA ALA A 95 -2.27 11.08 13.41
C ALA A 95 -1.36 12.11 14.06
N LYS A 96 -0.14 11.68 14.38
CA LYS A 96 0.98 12.52 14.80
C LYS A 96 2.26 11.91 14.22
N LEU A 97 3.36 12.64 14.19
CA LEU A 97 4.63 12.02 13.81
C LEU A 97 4.92 10.83 14.74
N GLY A 98 5.31 9.70 14.15
CA GLY A 98 5.51 8.42 14.81
C GLY A 98 4.28 7.50 14.88
N THR A 99 3.06 7.96 14.58
CA THR A 99 1.90 7.03 14.55
C THR A 99 1.90 6.16 13.31
N THR A 100 1.50 4.91 13.49
CA THR A 100 1.22 3.98 12.40
C THR A 100 0.06 4.48 11.56
N LEU A 101 0.29 4.62 10.25
CA LEU A 101 -0.74 4.94 9.26
C LEU A 101 -0.78 3.84 8.21
N VAL A 102 -1.97 3.43 7.81
CA VAL A 102 -2.17 2.43 6.75
C VAL A 102 -3.01 3.06 5.64
N PHE A 103 -2.55 2.91 4.41
CA PHE A 103 -3.21 3.45 3.23
C PHE A 103 -4.17 2.41 2.67
N TYR A 104 -5.45 2.75 2.63
CA TYR A 104 -6.54 1.95 2.13
C TYR A 104 -7.11 2.52 0.84
N ALA A 105 -7.70 1.64 0.04
CA ALA A 105 -8.50 1.97 -1.10
C ALA A 105 -9.68 2.88 -0.74
N ALA A 106 -9.81 4.00 -1.44
CA ALA A 106 -10.92 4.94 -1.27
C ALA A 106 -11.29 5.62 -2.61
N THR A 107 -12.30 6.49 -2.56
CA THR A 107 -12.79 7.28 -3.70
C THR A 107 -12.94 8.74 -3.29
N VAL A 108 -12.51 9.68 -4.13
CA VAL A 108 -12.79 11.10 -3.96
C VAL A 108 -14.23 11.35 -4.38
N VAL A 109 -15.05 11.95 -3.51
CA VAL A 109 -16.45 12.29 -3.82
C VAL A 109 -16.69 13.78 -3.98
N GLY A 110 -15.73 14.62 -3.60
CA GLY A 110 -15.83 16.06 -3.73
C GLY A 110 -14.63 16.79 -3.13
N PHE A 111 -14.78 18.10 -2.97
CA PHE A 111 -13.77 19.00 -2.45
C PHE A 111 -14.43 19.99 -1.49
N GLU A 112 -13.71 20.39 -0.44
CA GLU A 112 -14.10 21.52 0.39
C GLU A 112 -12.87 22.39 0.65
N GLY A 113 -12.85 23.59 0.06
CA GLY A 113 -11.64 24.40 0.03
C GLY A 113 -10.51 23.68 -0.71
N GLU A 114 -9.38 23.49 -0.04
CA GLU A 114 -8.22 22.75 -0.58
C GLU A 114 -8.18 21.27 -0.16
N ASP A 115 -9.13 20.83 0.67
CA ASP A 115 -9.23 19.45 1.14
C ASP A 115 -10.08 18.59 0.20
N LEU A 116 -9.78 17.30 0.16
CA LEU A 116 -10.58 16.30 -0.54
C LEU A 116 -11.65 15.76 0.39
N ILE A 117 -12.84 15.50 -0.16
CA ILE A 117 -13.86 14.68 0.51
C ILE A 117 -13.70 13.24 0.01
N ILE A 118 -13.43 12.32 0.93
CA ILE A 118 -13.17 10.91 0.65
C ILE A 118 -14.31 10.05 1.16
N GLU A 119 -14.72 9.09 0.34
CA GLU A 119 -15.51 7.94 0.76
C GLU A 119 -14.61 6.71 0.86
N GLY A 120 -14.44 6.22 2.10
CA GLY A 120 -13.72 4.98 2.40
C GLY A 120 -14.64 3.76 2.41
N LYS A 121 -14.09 2.59 2.75
CA LYS A 121 -14.89 1.36 2.84
C LYS A 121 -15.80 1.39 4.09
N GLY A 122 -17.12 1.47 3.87
CA GLY A 122 -18.14 1.19 4.88
C GLY A 122 -18.33 2.26 5.97
N GLY A 123 -17.93 3.51 5.71
CA GLY A 123 -18.06 4.61 6.67
C GLY A 123 -18.51 5.92 6.01
N PRO A 124 -18.80 6.96 6.81
CA PRO A 124 -19.19 8.27 6.29
C PRO A 124 -18.02 8.94 5.55
N SER A 125 -18.34 9.84 4.63
CA SER A 125 -17.33 10.64 3.95
C SER A 125 -16.63 11.59 4.94
N TYR A 126 -15.34 11.86 4.71
CA TYR A 126 -14.53 12.73 5.57
C TYR A 126 -13.55 13.58 4.76
N LYS A 127 -13.10 14.68 5.36
CA LYS A 127 -12.10 15.58 4.77
C LYS A 127 -10.71 15.01 4.97
N VAL A 128 -9.87 15.11 3.94
CA VAL A 128 -8.44 14.79 4.04
C VAL A 128 -7.63 15.77 3.21
N HIS A 129 -6.49 16.19 3.77
CA HIS A 129 -5.53 17.00 3.04
C HIS A 129 -4.87 16.18 1.91
N PRO A 130 -4.65 16.76 0.71
CA PRO A 130 -4.03 16.06 -0.42
C PRO A 130 -2.66 15.42 -0.16
N GLY A 131 -1.96 15.85 0.89
CA GLY A 131 -0.70 15.25 1.34
C GLY A 131 -0.82 13.80 1.82
N TYR A 132 -2.01 13.32 2.20
CA TYR A 132 -2.25 11.95 2.66
C TYR A 132 -2.82 11.04 1.57
N VAL A 133 -2.64 11.39 0.30
CA VAL A 133 -3.33 10.74 -0.81
C VAL A 133 -2.35 10.36 -1.91
N ILE A 134 -2.41 9.09 -2.32
CA ILE A 134 -1.74 8.59 -3.52
C ILE A 134 -2.81 8.41 -4.61
N PRO A 135 -2.77 9.18 -5.70
CA PRO A 135 -3.77 9.11 -6.76
C PRO A 135 -3.64 7.81 -7.57
N VAL A 136 -4.77 7.19 -7.93
CA VAL A 136 -4.80 6.02 -8.80
C VAL A 136 -5.19 6.45 -10.22
N PRO A 137 -4.41 6.10 -11.26
CA PRO A 137 -4.79 6.34 -12.65
C PRO A 137 -6.09 5.61 -13.02
N ASP A 138 -6.94 6.17 -13.89
CA ASP A 138 -8.22 5.53 -14.24
C ASP A 138 -8.05 4.23 -15.02
N ALA A 139 -7.22 4.29 -16.06
CA ALA A 139 -6.95 3.19 -16.98
C ALA A 139 -5.43 2.99 -17.10
N PRO A 140 -4.77 2.51 -16.02
CA PRO A 140 -3.34 2.30 -16.05
C PRO A 140 -3.02 1.19 -17.07
N LYS A 141 -2.04 1.43 -17.94
CA LYS A 141 -1.53 0.39 -18.84
C LYS A 141 -0.61 -0.54 -18.05
N ILE A 142 -1.10 -1.71 -17.69
CA ILE A 142 -0.36 -2.72 -16.92
C ILE A 142 0.30 -3.73 -17.85
N ARG A 143 1.53 -4.15 -17.53
CA ARG A 143 2.32 -5.12 -18.29
C ARG A 143 2.87 -6.21 -17.37
N VAL A 144 3.10 -7.39 -17.93
CA VAL A 144 3.82 -8.47 -17.23
C VAL A 144 5.24 -8.01 -16.88
N GLY A 145 5.73 -8.37 -15.69
CA GLY A 145 7.02 -7.97 -15.14
C GLY A 145 7.07 -6.52 -14.63
N GLN A 146 5.93 -5.82 -14.60
CA GLN A 146 5.84 -4.46 -14.08
C GLN A 146 5.65 -4.45 -12.57
N ALA A 147 6.33 -3.53 -11.88
CA ALA A 147 6.06 -3.23 -10.49
C ALA A 147 4.91 -2.21 -10.38
N VAL A 148 3.98 -2.48 -9.48
CA VAL A 148 2.76 -1.71 -9.29
C VAL A 148 2.42 -1.59 -7.81
N LEU A 149 1.73 -0.51 -7.43
CA LEU A 149 0.90 -0.51 -6.23
C LEU A 149 -0.45 -1.10 -6.57
N THR A 150 -0.96 -1.94 -5.69
CA THR A 150 -2.33 -2.46 -5.77
C THR A 150 -2.88 -2.72 -4.38
N GLU A 151 -4.01 -3.42 -4.26
CA GLU A 151 -4.67 -3.68 -2.99
C GLU A 151 -4.63 -5.17 -2.60
N TYR A 152 -4.44 -5.42 -1.30
CA TYR A 152 -4.67 -6.70 -0.65
C TYR A 152 -5.55 -6.46 0.58
N ALA A 153 -6.72 -7.11 0.62
CA ALA A 153 -7.74 -6.84 1.66
C ALA A 153 -8.10 -5.34 1.80
N GLY A 154 -8.00 -4.57 0.70
CA GLY A 154 -8.25 -3.13 0.66
C GLY A 154 -7.08 -2.25 1.09
N ALA A 155 -6.00 -2.81 1.64
CA ALA A 155 -4.79 -2.07 1.98
C ALA A 155 -3.83 -2.00 0.79
N MET A 156 -3.16 -0.86 0.60
CA MET A 156 -2.16 -0.64 -0.43
C MET A 156 -0.95 -1.57 -0.21
N ARG A 157 -0.49 -2.23 -1.28
CA ARG A 157 0.67 -3.12 -1.30
C ARG A 157 1.48 -2.94 -2.56
N HIS A 158 2.75 -3.30 -2.49
CA HIS A 158 3.64 -3.37 -3.64
C HIS A 158 3.55 -4.77 -4.25
N ALA A 159 3.53 -4.84 -5.58
CA ALA A 159 3.44 -6.11 -6.26
C ALA A 159 4.17 -6.11 -7.62
N ALA A 160 4.60 -7.29 -8.03
CA ALA A 160 5.07 -7.58 -9.38
C ALA A 160 3.94 -8.27 -10.16
N VAL A 161 3.69 -7.81 -11.39
CA VAL A 161 2.70 -8.41 -12.28
C VAL A 161 3.27 -9.67 -12.92
N LEU A 162 2.66 -10.82 -12.64
CA LEU A 162 3.09 -12.13 -13.13
C LEU A 162 2.51 -12.45 -14.51
N LYS A 163 1.20 -12.21 -14.65
CA LYS A 163 0.43 -12.64 -15.82
C LYS A 163 -0.82 -11.78 -15.93
N ILE A 164 -1.25 -11.52 -17.17
CA ILE A 164 -2.55 -10.90 -17.47
C ILE A 164 -3.31 -11.88 -18.34
N ALA A 165 -4.49 -12.30 -17.88
CA ALA A 165 -5.32 -13.26 -18.63
C ALA A 165 -6.80 -13.07 -18.29
N LYS A 166 -7.66 -13.06 -19.33
CA LYS A 166 -9.12 -13.03 -19.18
C LYS A 166 -9.63 -11.91 -18.24
N GLY A 167 -9.08 -10.70 -18.35
CA GLY A 167 -9.44 -9.55 -17.50
C GLY A 167 -9.01 -9.68 -16.03
N ARG A 168 -8.11 -10.62 -15.73
CA ARG A 168 -7.46 -10.78 -14.43
C ARG A 168 -5.99 -10.46 -14.52
N VAL A 169 -5.49 -9.77 -13.50
CA VAL A 169 -4.07 -9.49 -13.29
C VAL A 169 -3.60 -10.34 -12.13
N HIS A 170 -2.70 -11.28 -12.42
CA HIS A 170 -2.03 -12.09 -11.42
C HIS A 170 -0.83 -11.32 -10.91
N VAL A 171 -0.72 -11.18 -9.59
CA VAL A 171 0.35 -10.41 -8.96
C VAL A 171 0.99 -11.19 -7.82
N ARG A 172 2.28 -10.95 -7.61
CA ARG A 172 2.99 -11.38 -6.39
C ARG A 172 3.32 -10.16 -5.56
N TYR A 173 2.88 -10.15 -4.31
CA TYR A 173 3.12 -9.03 -3.39
C TYR A 173 4.58 -9.04 -2.92
N THR A 174 5.33 -7.97 -3.12
CA THR A 174 6.79 -7.91 -2.86
C THR A 174 7.15 -7.36 -1.49
N ASP A 175 6.18 -6.80 -0.77
CA ASP A 175 6.30 -6.21 0.56
C ASP A 175 5.57 -7.01 1.65
N MET A 176 5.27 -8.29 1.37
CA MET A 176 4.59 -9.21 2.28
C MET A 176 5.42 -10.48 2.49
N ASP A 177 5.00 -11.32 3.45
CA ASP A 177 5.63 -12.64 3.64
C ASP A 177 5.59 -13.43 2.31
N PRO A 178 6.69 -14.07 1.88
CA PRO A 178 6.75 -14.81 0.61
C PRO A 178 5.72 -15.94 0.49
N ARG A 179 5.18 -16.42 1.62
CA ARG A 179 4.12 -17.44 1.66
C ARG A 179 2.72 -16.85 1.43
N THR A 180 2.60 -15.52 1.36
CA THR A 180 1.35 -14.86 1.02
C THR A 180 0.91 -15.33 -0.37
N PRO A 181 -0.33 -15.80 -0.53
CA PRO A 181 -0.85 -16.21 -1.83
C PRO A 181 -0.76 -15.09 -2.87
N GLU A 182 -0.51 -15.47 -4.11
CA GLU A 182 -0.57 -14.56 -5.25
C GLU A 182 -1.98 -13.97 -5.40
N GLY A 183 -2.05 -12.68 -5.74
CA GLY A 183 -3.32 -11.99 -5.97
C GLY A 183 -3.90 -12.29 -7.35
N GLN A 184 -5.20 -12.52 -7.44
CA GLN A 184 -5.94 -12.68 -8.71
C GLN A 184 -6.97 -11.56 -8.89
N LEU A 185 -6.47 -10.40 -9.27
CA LEU A 185 -7.18 -9.14 -9.20
C LEU A 185 -7.96 -8.87 -10.49
N LYS A 186 -9.15 -8.27 -10.38
CA LYS A 186 -9.97 -7.93 -11.56
C LYS A 186 -9.46 -6.61 -12.14
N GLU A 187 -8.99 -6.63 -13.37
CA GLU A 187 -8.32 -5.49 -14.00
C GLU A 187 -9.14 -4.18 -13.94
N LYS A 188 -10.46 -4.28 -14.16
CA LYS A 188 -11.36 -3.11 -14.20
C LYS A 188 -11.83 -2.61 -12.83
N GLU A 189 -11.85 -3.48 -11.81
CA GLU A 189 -12.36 -3.14 -10.48
C GLU A 189 -11.23 -2.74 -9.54
N THR A 190 -10.06 -3.38 -9.69
CA THR A 190 -8.91 -3.18 -8.83
C THR A 190 -8.11 -1.94 -9.19
N ARG A 191 -7.53 -1.31 -8.18
CA ARG A 191 -6.62 -0.16 -8.30
C ARG A 191 -5.23 -0.65 -8.69
N PHE A 192 -4.65 -0.03 -9.71
CA PHE A 192 -3.24 -0.24 -10.06
C PHE A 192 -2.55 1.10 -10.26
N VAL A 193 -1.40 1.27 -9.63
CA VAL A 193 -0.51 2.42 -9.84
C VAL A 193 0.82 1.88 -10.37
N PRO A 194 1.08 2.00 -11.68
CA PRO A 194 2.41 1.78 -12.25
C PRO A 194 3.48 2.52 -11.46
N GLN A 195 4.51 1.80 -11.01
CA GLN A 195 5.64 2.42 -10.35
C GLN A 195 6.72 2.78 -11.37
N SER A 196 7.42 3.88 -11.10
CA SER A 196 8.54 4.41 -11.88
C SER A 196 9.71 4.66 -10.95
N ASP A 197 10.95 4.48 -11.40
CA ASP A 197 12.13 4.72 -10.56
C ASP A 197 12.24 6.17 -10.05
N GLY A 198 12.99 6.35 -8.97
CA GLY A 198 13.22 7.66 -8.33
C GLY A 198 12.27 7.97 -7.17
N PHE A 199 12.17 9.24 -6.80
CA PHE A 199 11.28 9.70 -5.73
C PHE A 199 9.87 9.96 -6.27
N ALA A 200 8.98 8.98 -6.07
CA ALA A 200 7.58 9.06 -6.46
C ALA A 200 6.67 8.59 -5.30
N PRO A 201 5.42 9.10 -5.22
CA PRO A 201 4.41 8.58 -4.30
C PRO A 201 4.25 7.07 -4.41
N GLY A 202 4.32 6.42 -3.26
CA GLY A 202 4.30 4.99 -3.07
C GLY A 202 5.60 4.26 -3.41
N ASN A 203 6.69 4.92 -3.80
CA ASN A 203 7.99 4.24 -3.90
C ASN A 203 8.64 4.12 -2.52
N PHE A 204 9.57 3.18 -2.40
CA PHE A 204 10.47 3.12 -1.25
C PHE A 204 11.75 3.92 -1.47
N ALA A 205 12.33 4.37 -0.35
CA ALA A 205 13.65 5.00 -0.30
C ALA A 205 14.39 4.57 0.97
N ALA A 206 15.70 4.77 0.95
CA ALA A 206 16.56 4.64 2.12
C ALA A 206 16.87 6.04 2.66
N ALA A 207 16.36 6.36 3.85
CA ALA A 207 16.59 7.62 4.55
C ALA A 207 17.82 7.52 5.45
N ARG A 208 18.85 8.34 5.21
CA ARG A 208 20.03 8.43 6.07
C ARG A 208 19.67 9.13 7.38
N GLU A 209 19.80 8.41 8.50
CA GLU A 209 19.57 8.87 9.86
C GLU A 209 20.81 8.57 10.71
N GLY A 210 21.73 9.54 10.79
CA GLY A 210 23.06 9.32 11.36
C GLY A 210 23.89 8.37 10.48
N GLU A 211 24.39 7.28 11.08
CA GLU A 211 25.15 6.23 10.37
C GLU A 211 24.25 5.15 9.74
N GLU A 212 22.96 5.16 10.07
CA GLU A 212 22.02 4.14 9.59
C GLU A 212 21.23 4.64 8.38
N HIS A 213 20.76 3.70 7.56
CA HIS A 213 19.76 3.99 6.54
C HIS A 213 18.46 3.28 6.89
N ARG A 214 17.39 4.06 7.04
CA ARG A 214 16.05 3.59 7.37
C ARG A 214 15.23 3.41 6.10
N HIS A 215 14.54 2.28 6.01
CA HIS A 215 13.61 2.03 4.92
C HIS A 215 12.34 2.85 5.14
N VAL A 216 11.93 3.61 4.13
CA VAL A 216 10.74 4.47 4.19
C VAL A 216 9.90 4.34 2.92
N LEU A 217 8.58 4.36 3.08
CA LEU A 217 7.60 4.49 2.00
C LEU A 217 7.27 5.96 1.79
N LEU A 218 7.53 6.48 0.59
CA LEU A 218 7.22 7.85 0.22
C LEU A 218 5.72 8.00 -0.03
N ILE A 219 5.07 8.98 0.60
CA ILE A 219 3.64 9.24 0.37
C ILE A 219 3.47 10.46 -0.53
N SER A 220 4.07 11.58 -0.14
CA SER A 220 3.92 12.82 -0.88
C SER A 220 5.08 13.78 -0.63
N PRO A 221 5.52 14.56 -1.63
CA PRO A 221 6.43 15.66 -1.35
C PRO A 221 5.75 16.71 -0.49
N ALA A 222 6.50 17.20 0.50
CA ALA A 222 6.15 18.27 1.42
C ALA A 222 7.21 19.36 1.28
N VAL A 223 6.89 20.42 0.54
CA VAL A 223 7.81 21.54 0.33
C VAL A 223 7.52 22.61 1.39
N GLU A 224 8.51 22.92 2.21
CA GLU A 224 8.41 23.91 3.27
C GLU A 224 9.50 24.98 3.04
N GLY A 225 9.10 26.11 2.46
CA GLY A 225 10.03 27.12 1.96
C GLY A 225 10.91 26.55 0.84
N GLU A 226 12.23 26.62 1.02
CA GLU A 226 13.22 26.09 0.05
C GLU A 226 13.57 24.61 0.30
N LYS A 227 13.15 24.03 1.43
CA LYS A 227 13.47 22.65 1.78
C LYS A 227 12.52 21.69 1.10
N LYS A 228 13.08 20.80 0.28
CA LYS A 228 12.36 19.64 -0.26
C LYS A 228 12.33 18.54 0.78
N ARG A 229 11.14 18.22 1.27
CA ARG A 229 10.90 17.12 2.22
C ARG A 229 9.86 16.17 1.64
N TRP A 230 9.74 15.02 2.27
CA TRP A 230 8.74 14.02 1.97
C TRP A 230 7.98 13.66 3.23
N PHE A 231 6.65 13.64 3.13
CA PHE A 231 5.84 12.85 4.04
C PHE A 231 6.01 11.38 3.68
N ALA A 232 6.47 10.60 4.63
CA ALA A 232 6.83 9.20 4.44
C ALA A 232 6.40 8.34 5.64
N LEU A 233 6.36 7.02 5.45
CA LEU A 233 6.09 6.04 6.49
C LEU A 233 7.33 5.17 6.69
N GLY A 234 7.88 5.14 7.90
CA GLY A 234 9.00 4.26 8.26
C GLY A 234 8.54 2.88 8.72
N TYR A 235 9.40 2.21 9.49
CA TYR A 235 9.09 0.91 10.11
C TYR A 235 7.76 0.92 10.87
N GLY A 236 6.98 -0.16 10.75
CA GLY A 236 5.64 -0.23 11.36
C GLY A 236 4.66 0.81 10.79
N SER A 237 4.93 1.33 9.60
CA SER A 237 4.22 2.42 8.93
C SER A 237 4.15 3.72 9.75
N ALA A 238 5.19 4.00 10.56
CA ALA A 238 5.25 5.19 11.39
C ALA A 238 5.42 6.47 10.56
N ALA A 239 4.51 7.43 10.73
CA ALA A 239 4.51 8.72 10.02
C ALA A 239 5.76 9.55 10.33
N LYS A 240 6.48 10.03 9.31
CA LYS A 240 7.66 10.90 9.44
C LYS A 240 7.71 11.96 8.33
N LEU A 241 8.45 13.04 8.59
CA LEU A 241 8.91 13.97 7.57
C LEU A 241 10.41 13.77 7.38
N VAL A 242 10.82 13.54 6.13
CA VAL A 242 12.22 13.23 5.79
C VAL A 242 12.70 14.23 4.74
N ASP A 243 13.92 14.74 4.90
CA ASP A 243 14.51 15.66 3.92
C ASP A 243 14.90 14.87 2.67
N GLU A 244 14.58 15.39 1.48
CA GLU A 244 14.87 14.70 0.22
C GLU A 244 16.37 14.46 0.03
N ALA A 245 17.20 15.37 0.52
CA ALA A 245 18.66 15.28 0.47
C ALA A 245 19.24 14.14 1.35
N SER A 246 18.47 13.57 2.27
CA SER A 246 18.90 12.37 3.03
C SER A 246 18.36 11.07 2.44
N LEU A 247 17.57 11.13 1.36
CA LEU A 247 17.00 9.97 0.72
C LEU A 247 17.94 9.43 -0.37
N SER A 248 18.03 8.11 -0.46
CA SER A 248 18.51 7.39 -1.64
C SER A 248 17.35 6.57 -2.23
N PRO A 249 17.02 6.72 -3.52
CA PRO A 249 15.90 6.00 -4.11
C PRO A 249 16.20 4.51 -4.13
N ILE A 250 15.23 3.68 -3.73
CA ILE A 250 15.32 2.24 -3.92
C ILE A 250 14.77 1.93 -5.33
N PRO A 251 15.50 1.19 -6.18
CA PRO A 251 15.02 0.86 -7.51
C PRO A 251 13.69 0.09 -7.44
N VAL A 252 12.74 0.49 -8.27
CA VAL A 252 11.43 -0.16 -8.38
C VAL A 252 11.59 -1.57 -8.97
N ARG A 253 12.62 -1.75 -9.83
CA ARG A 253 13.08 -3.05 -10.29
C ARG A 253 14.59 -3.13 -10.13
N PHE A 254 15.04 -4.19 -9.48
CA PHE A 254 16.46 -4.48 -9.29
C PHE A 254 16.74 -5.92 -9.71
N SER A 255 17.90 -6.17 -10.33
CA SER A 255 18.29 -7.48 -10.85
C SER A 255 19.73 -7.82 -10.46
N PRO A 256 20.01 -7.97 -9.16
CA PRO A 256 21.34 -8.36 -8.69
C PRO A 256 21.62 -9.82 -9.05
N LYS A 257 22.91 -10.19 -9.03
CA LYS A 257 23.35 -11.58 -9.26
C LYS A 257 23.62 -12.31 -7.94
N PRO A 258 23.48 -13.64 -7.88
CA PRO A 258 24.00 -14.42 -6.76
C PRO A 258 25.47 -14.10 -6.48
N GLY A 259 25.82 -13.95 -5.20
CA GLY A 259 27.14 -13.53 -4.73
C GLY A 259 27.35 -12.01 -4.65
N GLU A 260 26.45 -11.21 -5.23
CA GLU A 260 26.55 -9.75 -5.19
C GLU A 260 26.26 -9.20 -3.79
N THR A 261 26.99 -8.16 -3.40
CA THR A 261 26.73 -7.41 -2.17
C THR A 261 25.65 -6.37 -2.43
N VAL A 262 24.62 -6.39 -1.61
CA VAL A 262 23.44 -5.52 -1.72
C VAL A 262 23.11 -4.93 -0.36
N TRP A 263 22.24 -3.92 -0.35
CA TRP A 263 21.57 -3.47 0.87
C TRP A 263 20.13 -3.95 0.82
N ALA A 264 19.69 -4.66 1.86
CA ALA A 264 18.36 -5.22 1.98
C ALA A 264 17.69 -4.77 3.27
N GLU A 265 16.38 -4.61 3.23
CA GLU A 265 15.57 -4.23 4.39
C GLU A 265 15.55 -5.36 5.43
N TRP A 266 15.74 -4.97 6.69
CA TRP A 266 15.55 -5.83 7.85
C TRP A 266 15.09 -5.01 9.05
N VAL A 267 13.82 -5.17 9.42
CA VAL A 267 13.21 -4.54 10.61
C VAL A 267 13.38 -3.00 10.57
N GLY A 268 13.07 -2.41 9.43
CA GLY A 268 13.07 -0.97 9.19
C GLY A 268 14.41 -0.36 8.79
N SER A 269 15.48 -1.15 8.71
CA SER A 269 16.82 -0.67 8.35
C SER A 269 17.32 -1.37 7.10
N MET A 270 17.99 -0.61 6.23
CA MET A 270 18.74 -1.17 5.12
C MET A 270 20.08 -1.68 5.64
N ARG A 271 20.38 -2.96 5.41
CA ARG A 271 21.59 -3.63 5.91
C ARG A 271 22.30 -4.35 4.79
N LYS A 272 23.63 -4.40 4.92
CA LYS A 272 24.48 -5.15 3.99
C LYS A 272 24.14 -6.64 4.03
N ALA A 273 23.97 -7.22 2.85
CA ALA A 273 23.68 -8.63 2.64
C ALA A 273 24.34 -9.14 1.36
N THR A 274 24.41 -10.47 1.22
CA THR A 274 24.86 -11.14 0.00
C THR A 274 23.70 -11.91 -0.62
N VAL A 275 23.46 -11.71 -1.91
CA VAL A 275 22.43 -12.45 -2.65
C VAL A 275 22.83 -13.92 -2.74
N GLN A 276 21.93 -14.82 -2.32
CA GLN A 276 22.11 -16.27 -2.39
C GLN A 276 21.42 -16.84 -3.63
N SER A 277 20.19 -16.42 -3.89
CA SER A 277 19.41 -16.79 -5.07
C SER A 277 18.51 -15.65 -5.51
N VAL A 278 18.11 -15.70 -6.78
CA VAL A 278 17.17 -14.78 -7.41
C VAL A 278 15.95 -15.61 -7.80
N ASP A 279 14.80 -15.30 -7.23
CA ASP A 279 13.53 -15.99 -7.48
C ASP A 279 12.61 -15.05 -8.28
N ASP A 280 12.31 -15.44 -9.52
CA ASP A 280 11.55 -14.56 -10.40
C ASP A 280 10.02 -14.67 -10.24
N PRO A 281 9.29 -13.54 -10.41
CA PRO A 281 9.80 -12.18 -10.54
C PRO A 281 9.91 -11.46 -9.19
N GLY A 282 11.02 -10.76 -8.99
CA GLY A 282 11.15 -9.70 -8.00
C GLY A 282 11.32 -10.16 -6.56
N PHE A 283 11.76 -11.40 -6.32
CA PHE A 283 12.18 -11.89 -5.00
C PHE A 283 13.64 -12.34 -5.01
N PHE A 284 14.27 -12.20 -3.85
CA PHE A 284 15.68 -12.51 -3.67
C PHE A 284 15.85 -13.17 -2.32
N THR A 285 16.58 -14.27 -2.28
CA THR A 285 17.05 -14.80 -1.00
C THR A 285 18.41 -14.18 -0.70
N VAL A 286 18.53 -13.49 0.42
CA VAL A 286 19.74 -12.79 0.86
C VAL A 286 20.22 -13.31 2.21
N LYS A 287 21.52 -13.21 2.45
CA LYS A 287 22.14 -13.52 3.74
C LYS A 287 22.82 -12.28 4.29
N PHE A 288 22.38 -11.79 5.44
CA PHE A 288 23.00 -10.66 6.11
C PHE A 288 24.32 -11.08 6.79
N GLU A 289 25.32 -10.19 6.84
CA GLU A 289 26.67 -10.50 7.35
C GLU A 289 26.68 -11.00 8.81
N ARG A 290 25.77 -10.48 9.65
CA ARG A 290 25.71 -10.77 11.09
C ARG A 290 24.42 -11.48 11.54
N ALA A 291 23.57 -11.91 10.60
CA ALA A 291 22.29 -12.55 10.92
C ALA A 291 22.26 -14.03 10.49
N GLY A 292 21.40 -14.80 11.16
CA GLY A 292 21.31 -16.26 11.06
C GLY A 292 20.89 -16.79 9.68
N ARG A 293 19.63 -17.24 9.56
CA ARG A 293 19.13 -17.89 8.34
C ARG A 293 18.99 -16.88 7.20
N PRO A 294 19.13 -17.31 5.92
CA PRO A 294 18.78 -16.47 4.78
C PRO A 294 17.34 -15.96 4.89
N ALA A 295 17.10 -14.75 4.40
CA ALA A 295 15.81 -14.10 4.35
C ALA A 295 15.41 -13.85 2.91
N THR A 296 14.12 -13.87 2.62
CA THR A 296 13.60 -13.53 1.31
C THR A 296 13.10 -12.09 1.34
N VAL A 297 13.54 -11.27 0.39
CA VAL A 297 13.14 -9.87 0.21
C VAL A 297 12.63 -9.64 -1.20
N GLY A 298 11.68 -8.72 -1.38
CA GLY A 298 11.13 -8.38 -2.69
C GLY A 298 11.71 -7.10 -3.29
N TRP A 299 11.32 -6.76 -4.52
CA TRP A 299 11.54 -5.43 -5.08
C TRP A 299 11.01 -4.34 -4.14
N GLY A 300 11.75 -3.24 -4.05
CA GLY A 300 11.47 -2.17 -3.09
C GLY A 300 12.05 -2.41 -1.69
N LEU A 301 12.52 -3.62 -1.37
CA LEU A 301 13.18 -4.00 -0.12
C LEU A 301 14.68 -4.32 -0.30
N ILE A 302 15.23 -4.06 -1.48
CA ILE A 302 16.61 -4.36 -1.86
C ILE A 302 17.11 -3.28 -2.82
N MET A 303 18.37 -2.88 -2.66
CA MET A 303 19.01 -1.86 -3.49
C MET A 303 20.53 -2.13 -3.64
N PRO A 304 21.18 -1.55 -4.65
CA PRO A 304 22.65 -1.47 -4.65
C PRO A 304 23.15 -0.73 -3.40
N PRO A 305 24.37 -1.03 -2.91
CA PRO A 305 24.97 -0.22 -1.86
C PRO A 305 24.98 1.27 -2.25
N PRO A 306 24.71 2.19 -1.31
CA PRO A 306 24.84 3.62 -1.58
C PRO A 306 26.29 3.94 -1.97
N GLU A 307 26.47 4.90 -2.86
CA GLU A 307 27.80 5.44 -3.18
C GLU A 307 28.37 6.12 -1.92
N GLU A 308 29.60 5.76 -1.54
CA GLU A 308 30.31 6.31 -0.37
C GLU A 308 30.74 7.77 -0.57
#